data_AF-A0A7C8AHZ5-F1
#
_entry.id   AF-A0A7C8AHZ5-F1
#
_cell.length_a   1.000
_cell.length_b   1.000
_cell.length_c   1.000
_cell.angle_alpha   90.00
_cell.angle_beta   90.00
_cell.angle_gamma   90.00
#
_symmetry.space_group_name_H-M   'P 1'
#
loop_
_entity.id
_entity.type
_entity.pdbx_description
1 polymer ?
#
loop_
_entity_poly.entity_id
_entity_poly.type
_entity_poly.pdbx_seq_one_letter_code
_entity_poly.pdbx_strand_id
1 'polypeptide(L)'
;MPEGDEGLWAPHYTCGQHCGQEGTLASLSGGRILCVLRTRQGHPFYSVSADKGATWSKPEMLRYSPGGEPLWQPCAPCPIQKLRDGRFVLLFHNAQPLDIKENGWYPRDPMWVTVAREAPGVQENAGLYFTAPKVILYNDRKPDGPFKDTEICYPQFYEFGDACYVAYANKTSQIRINKVPPELIDDVGLPI
;
A
#
# COMPACT_ATOMS: atom_id res chain seq x y z
N MET A 1 12.17 -2.72 20.43
CA MET A 1 11.70 -3.83 19.57
C MET A 1 10.26 -4.12 19.97
N PRO A 2 9.39 -4.58 19.04
CA PRO A 2 8.05 -5.02 19.40
C PRO A 2 8.10 -6.10 20.49
N GLU A 3 7.10 -6.13 21.35
CA GLU A 3 6.92 -7.16 22.36
C GLU A 3 6.36 -8.44 21.73
N GLY A 4 6.68 -9.59 22.32
CA GLY A 4 6.23 -10.91 21.87
C GLY A 4 7.15 -11.56 20.84
N ASP A 5 6.78 -12.79 20.46
CA ASP A 5 7.62 -13.67 19.64
C ASP A 5 7.14 -13.75 18.17
N GLU A 6 6.05 -13.05 17.84
CA GLU A 6 5.44 -13.06 16.51
C GLU A 6 5.49 -11.67 15.86
N GLY A 7 5.93 -11.62 14.60
CA GLY A 7 5.80 -10.42 13.77
C GLY A 7 4.36 -10.23 13.30
N LEU A 8 4.06 -9.06 12.72
CA LEU A 8 2.73 -8.82 12.12
C LEU A 8 2.45 -9.80 10.98
N TRP A 9 1.27 -10.42 11.00
CA TRP A 9 0.90 -11.44 10.04
C TRP A 9 -0.58 -11.42 9.67
N ALA A 10 -0.89 -11.90 8.46
CA ALA A 10 -2.23 -12.29 8.06
C ALA A 10 -2.23 -13.79 7.72
N PRO A 11 -3.34 -14.52 7.90
CA PRO A 11 -3.39 -15.93 7.58
C PRO A 11 -3.14 -16.15 6.09
N HIS A 12 -2.38 -17.18 5.74
CA HIS A 12 -2.25 -17.64 4.36
C HIS A 12 -3.48 -18.44 3.94
N TYR A 13 -4.03 -18.15 2.76
CA TYR A 13 -5.29 -18.74 2.28
C TYR A 13 -5.29 -20.29 2.25
N THR A 14 -4.14 -20.93 1.97
CA THR A 14 -4.06 -22.40 1.81
C THR A 14 -3.62 -23.18 3.04
N CYS A 15 -2.88 -22.56 3.97
CA CYS A 15 -2.23 -23.28 5.07
C CYS A 15 -2.43 -22.62 6.43
N GLY A 16 -3.10 -21.47 6.49
CA GLY A 16 -3.30 -20.71 7.73
C GLY A 16 -2.01 -20.14 8.34
N GLN A 17 -0.85 -20.35 7.70
CA GLN A 17 0.43 -19.85 8.19
C GLN A 17 0.53 -18.33 8.15
N HIS A 18 1.45 -17.79 8.94
CA HIS A 18 1.66 -16.35 9.09
C HIS A 18 2.29 -15.76 7.82
N CYS A 19 1.55 -14.89 7.13
CA CYS A 19 1.99 -14.20 5.93
C CYS A 19 1.78 -12.69 6.07
N GLY A 20 2.76 -12.01 6.65
CA GLY A 20 2.92 -10.56 6.60
C GLY A 20 4.31 -10.24 6.06
N GLN A 21 4.38 -9.44 5.00
CA GLN A 21 5.62 -9.15 4.29
C GLN A 21 5.73 -7.65 4.00
N GLU A 22 6.97 -7.16 3.88
CA GLU A 22 7.29 -5.84 3.31
C GLU A 22 6.45 -4.69 3.91
N GLY A 23 6.30 -4.68 5.23
CA GLY A 23 5.55 -3.66 5.95
C GLY A 23 6.12 -2.26 5.72
N THR A 24 5.23 -1.30 5.46
CA THR A 24 5.58 0.12 5.36
C THR A 24 4.89 0.91 6.45
N LEU A 25 5.62 1.88 7.02
CA LEU A 25 5.18 2.62 8.20
C LEU A 25 4.78 4.05 7.84
N ALA A 26 3.71 4.54 8.47
CA ALA A 26 3.32 5.94 8.41
C ALA A 26 2.86 6.44 9.79
N SER A 27 3.19 7.68 10.14
CA SER A 27 2.74 8.28 11.41
C SER A 27 1.29 8.73 11.32
N LEU A 28 0.43 8.25 12.20
CA LEU A 28 -0.95 8.72 12.35
C LEU A 28 -1.02 9.86 13.38
N SER A 29 -2.17 10.51 13.51
CA SER A 29 -2.46 11.46 14.57
C SER A 29 -2.34 10.81 15.96
N GLY A 30 -2.09 11.64 16.98
CA GLY A 30 -1.95 11.18 18.37
C GLY A 30 -0.70 10.35 18.65
N GLY A 31 0.32 10.40 17.77
CA GLY A 31 1.56 9.65 17.93
C GLY A 31 1.45 8.16 17.63
N ARG A 32 0.33 7.73 17.04
CA ARG A 32 0.10 6.35 16.59
C ARG A 32 0.95 6.06 15.34
N ILE A 33 1.26 4.78 15.11
CA ILE A 33 2.01 4.30 13.94
C ILE A 33 1.13 3.32 13.18
N LEU A 34 0.94 3.57 11.89
CA LEU A 34 0.34 2.64 10.94
C LEU A 34 1.43 1.77 10.32
N CYS A 35 1.17 0.47 10.19
CA CYS A 35 1.92 -0.45 9.34
C CYS A 35 0.98 -1.04 8.30
N VAL A 36 1.27 -0.85 7.01
CA VAL A 36 0.56 -1.51 5.88
C VAL A 36 1.44 -2.64 5.34
N LEU A 37 0.84 -3.82 5.21
CA LEU A 37 1.50 -5.09 4.96
C LEU A 37 1.05 -5.70 3.63
N ARG A 38 2.02 -6.24 2.89
CA ARG A 38 1.76 -7.18 1.81
C ARG A 38 1.34 -8.52 2.40
N THR A 39 0.31 -9.13 1.83
CA THR A 39 -0.20 -10.45 2.24
C THR A 39 -0.46 -11.34 1.02
N ARG A 40 -0.87 -12.59 1.26
CA ARG A 40 -1.41 -13.50 0.24
C ARG A 40 -2.93 -13.68 0.34
N GLN A 41 -3.61 -12.67 0.90
CA GLN A 41 -5.06 -12.68 1.07
C GLN A 41 -5.83 -11.93 -0.03
N GLY A 42 -5.14 -11.43 -1.07
CA GLY A 42 -5.78 -10.65 -2.12
C GLY A 42 -6.06 -9.19 -1.74
N HIS A 43 -5.54 -8.75 -0.60
CA HIS A 43 -5.76 -7.41 -0.03
C HIS A 43 -4.50 -6.92 0.70
N PRO A 44 -4.23 -5.61 0.75
CA PRO A 44 -3.32 -5.03 1.73
C PRO A 44 -3.92 -5.24 3.12
N PHE A 45 -3.09 -5.55 4.11
CA PHE A 45 -3.50 -5.54 5.51
C PHE A 45 -2.87 -4.36 6.23
N TYR A 46 -3.43 -3.98 7.36
CA TYR A 46 -2.85 -2.95 8.21
C TYR A 46 -2.90 -3.33 9.68
N SER A 47 -2.01 -2.72 10.46
CA SER A 47 -2.01 -2.77 11.92
C SER A 47 -1.57 -1.43 12.48
N VAL A 48 -2.03 -1.09 13.68
CA VAL A 48 -1.74 0.19 14.34
C VAL A 48 -1.09 -0.04 15.70
N SER A 49 -0.03 0.71 15.98
CA SER A 49 0.56 0.82 17.32
C SER A 49 0.23 2.19 17.93
N ALA A 50 -0.11 2.20 19.21
CA ALA A 50 -0.33 3.42 20.00
C ALA A 50 0.80 3.71 21.01
N ASP A 51 1.81 2.85 21.06
CA ASP A 51 2.86 2.83 22.09
C ASP A 51 4.27 2.78 21.47
N LYS A 52 4.45 3.50 20.35
CA LYS A 52 5.73 3.65 19.64
C LYS A 52 6.28 2.33 19.09
N GLY A 53 5.40 1.41 18.72
CA GLY A 53 5.73 0.15 18.09
C GLY A 53 6.07 -0.98 19.06
N ALA A 54 5.77 -0.81 20.36
CA ALA A 54 5.93 -1.88 21.34
C ALA A 54 4.85 -2.95 21.14
N THR A 55 3.58 -2.56 21.05
CA THR A 55 2.46 -3.44 20.73
C THR A 55 1.71 -2.97 19.49
N TRP A 56 0.99 -3.89 18.87
CA TRP A 56 0.31 -3.67 17.61
C TRP A 56 -1.09 -4.29 17.64
N SER A 57 -2.05 -3.63 17.01
CA SER A 57 -3.39 -4.18 16.83
C SER A 57 -3.35 -5.45 15.98
N LYS A 58 -4.38 -6.29 16.11
CA LYS A 58 -4.56 -7.42 15.19
C LYS A 58 -4.57 -6.90 13.74
N PRO A 59 -3.82 -7.52 12.81
CA PRO A 59 -3.86 -7.12 11.41
C PRO A 59 -5.24 -7.31 10.78
N GLU A 60 -5.70 -6.31 10.04
CA GLU A 60 -7.01 -6.26 9.39
C GLU A 60 -6.88 -5.88 7.91
N MET A 61 -7.87 -6.23 7.09
CA MET A 61 -7.89 -5.80 5.68
C MET A 61 -8.02 -4.29 5.58
N LEU A 62 -7.19 -3.66 4.75
CA LEU A 62 -7.32 -2.25 4.41
C LEU A 62 -8.44 -2.05 3.38
N ARG A 63 -9.27 -1.04 3.61
CA ARG A 63 -10.50 -0.75 2.87
C ARG A 63 -10.46 0.66 2.32
N TYR A 64 -11.36 0.98 1.39
CA TYR A 64 -11.52 2.35 0.91
C TYR A 64 -12.02 3.32 1.99
N SER A 65 -12.75 2.82 2.98
CA SER A 65 -13.22 3.58 4.13
C SER A 65 -13.53 2.62 5.29
N PRO A 66 -13.71 3.12 6.52
CA PRO A 66 -14.40 2.38 7.58
C PRO A 66 -15.72 1.80 7.05
N GLY A 67 -15.97 0.51 7.29
CA GLY A 67 -17.13 -0.23 6.78
C GLY A 67 -17.18 -0.42 5.26
N GLY A 68 -16.18 0.06 4.51
CA GLY A 68 -16.18 0.08 3.06
C GLY A 68 -15.65 -1.19 2.41
N GLU A 69 -15.66 -1.19 1.07
CA GLU A 69 -15.11 -2.27 0.27
C GLU A 69 -13.59 -2.45 0.48
N PRO A 70 -13.09 -3.69 0.49
CA PRO A 70 -11.67 -3.97 0.64
C PRO A 70 -10.90 -3.55 -0.62
N LEU A 71 -9.64 -3.12 -0.43
CA LEU A 71 -8.73 -2.82 -1.52
C LEU A 71 -8.22 -4.11 -2.15
N TRP A 72 -8.37 -4.28 -3.46
CA TRP A 72 -7.84 -5.44 -4.17
C TRP A 72 -6.34 -5.30 -4.43
N GLN A 73 -5.57 -6.32 -4.07
CA GLN A 73 -4.12 -6.31 -4.21
C GLN A 73 -3.60 -7.74 -4.36
N PRO A 74 -2.85 -8.06 -5.44
CA PRO A 74 -2.06 -9.28 -5.46
C PRO A 74 -0.94 -9.19 -4.43
N CYS A 75 -0.31 -10.31 -4.12
CA CYS A 75 0.85 -10.36 -3.26
C CYS A 75 2.03 -9.61 -3.90
N ALA A 76 2.04 -8.30 -3.74
CA ALA A 76 3.00 -7.36 -4.27
C ALA A 76 3.16 -6.21 -3.27
N PRO A 77 4.30 -5.51 -3.27
CA PRO A 77 4.51 -4.38 -2.38
C PRO A 77 3.36 -3.36 -2.51
N CYS A 78 2.85 -2.89 -1.38
CA CYS A 78 1.78 -1.89 -1.31
C CYS A 78 2.16 -0.76 -0.33
N PRO A 79 3.20 0.03 -0.66
CA PRO A 79 3.75 1.00 0.26
C PRO A 79 2.77 2.14 0.52
N ILE A 80 2.69 2.57 1.79
CA ILE A 80 2.01 3.80 2.19
C ILE A 80 3.02 4.86 2.64
N GLN A 81 2.82 6.10 2.22
CA GLN A 81 3.63 7.26 2.59
C GLN A 81 2.73 8.37 3.11
N LYS A 82 3.10 9.00 4.24
CA LYS A 82 2.47 10.24 4.69
C LYS A 82 3.20 11.45 4.10
N LEU A 83 2.45 12.40 3.56
CA LEU A 83 2.94 13.68 3.06
C LEU A 83 2.91 14.74 4.17
N ARG A 84 3.69 15.81 4.00
CA ARG A 84 3.79 16.91 4.98
C ARG A 84 2.46 17.60 5.26
N ASP A 85 1.57 17.66 4.27
CA ASP A 85 0.26 18.28 4.40
C ASP A 85 -0.80 17.35 5.04
N GLY A 86 -0.40 16.16 5.47
CA GLY A 86 -1.26 15.20 6.16
C GLY A 86 -2.01 14.24 5.24
N ARG A 87 -1.87 14.34 3.91
CA ARG A 87 -2.33 13.29 3.00
C ARG A 87 -1.51 12.01 3.19
N PHE A 88 -2.13 10.88 2.91
CA PHE A 88 -1.47 9.59 2.77
C PHE A 88 -1.55 9.16 1.31
N VAL A 89 -0.49 8.56 0.79
CA VAL A 89 -0.44 8.02 -0.57
C VAL A 89 -0.16 6.52 -0.47
N LEU A 90 -1.06 5.71 -1.02
CA LEU A 90 -0.92 4.26 -1.13
C LEU A 90 -0.68 3.90 -2.59
N LEU A 91 0.40 3.16 -2.85
CA LEU A 91 0.65 2.54 -4.15
C LEU A 91 0.23 1.07 -4.11
N PHE A 92 -0.50 0.61 -5.11
CA PHE A 92 -1.05 -0.74 -5.19
C PHE A 92 -1.46 -1.08 -6.63
N HIS A 93 -1.91 -2.30 -6.91
CA HIS A 93 -2.27 -2.75 -8.27
C HIS A 93 -3.78 -2.76 -8.54
N ASN A 94 -4.60 -2.53 -7.53
CA ASN A 94 -6.07 -2.45 -7.64
C ASN A 94 -6.68 -3.60 -8.45
N ALA A 95 -6.21 -4.83 -8.19
CA ALA A 95 -6.57 -5.99 -8.98
C ALA A 95 -6.68 -7.23 -8.11
N GLN A 96 -7.69 -8.04 -8.38
CA GLN A 96 -7.80 -9.35 -7.75
C GLN A 96 -6.65 -10.24 -8.26
N PRO A 97 -5.99 -11.01 -7.37
CA PRO A 97 -5.02 -11.98 -7.82
C PRO A 97 -5.64 -13.00 -8.77
N LEU A 98 -4.88 -13.42 -9.79
CA LEU A 98 -5.34 -14.42 -10.78
C LEU A 98 -5.71 -15.75 -10.13
N ASP A 99 -4.90 -16.19 -9.16
CA ASP A 99 -5.20 -17.33 -8.31
C ASP A 99 -4.57 -17.09 -6.94
N ILE A 100 -5.38 -16.90 -5.91
CA ILE A 100 -4.91 -16.63 -4.55
C ILE A 100 -4.12 -17.81 -3.94
N LYS A 101 -4.34 -19.04 -4.43
CA LYS A 101 -3.74 -20.26 -3.89
C LYS A 101 -2.37 -20.54 -4.52
N GLU A 102 -2.27 -20.42 -5.83
CA GLU A 102 -1.07 -20.85 -6.58
C GLU A 102 -0.29 -19.68 -7.20
N ASN A 103 -0.99 -18.66 -7.69
CA ASN A 103 -0.39 -17.55 -8.45
C ASN A 103 -0.81 -16.17 -7.94
N GLY A 104 -0.77 -16.01 -6.61
CA GLY A 104 -1.29 -14.81 -5.95
C GLY A 104 -0.43 -13.56 -6.18
N TRP A 105 0.65 -13.63 -6.96
CA TRP A 105 1.61 -12.55 -7.15
C TRP A 105 1.21 -11.52 -8.22
N TYR A 106 0.25 -11.85 -9.09
CA TYR A 106 -0.12 -11.09 -10.29
C TYR A 106 -1.60 -10.71 -10.30
N PRO A 107 -1.99 -9.63 -10.99
CA PRO A 107 -1.20 -8.82 -11.95
C PRO A 107 -0.37 -7.69 -11.31
N ARG A 108 0.72 -7.27 -11.98
CA ARG A 108 1.60 -6.18 -11.53
C ARG A 108 1.73 -5.01 -12.52
N ASP A 109 0.70 -4.82 -13.34
CA ASP A 109 0.57 -3.74 -14.32
C ASP A 109 -0.94 -3.56 -14.64
N PRO A 110 -1.51 -2.35 -14.53
CA PRO A 110 -0.90 -1.09 -14.09
C PRO A 110 -0.60 -0.99 -12.58
N MET A 111 0.20 0.01 -12.22
CA MET A 111 0.28 0.52 -10.85
C MET A 111 -0.73 1.65 -10.67
N TRP A 112 -1.41 1.62 -9.54
CA TRP A 112 -2.39 2.60 -9.12
C TRP A 112 -1.89 3.37 -7.90
N VAL A 113 -2.46 4.56 -7.74
CA VAL A 113 -2.33 5.40 -6.55
C VAL A 113 -3.72 5.71 -6.01
N THR A 114 -3.86 5.69 -4.69
CA THR A 114 -5.01 6.28 -3.99
C THR A 114 -4.51 7.17 -2.86
N VAL A 115 -5.24 8.24 -2.60
CA VAL A 115 -4.91 9.25 -1.59
C VAL A 115 -5.85 9.08 -0.42
N ALA A 116 -5.35 9.26 0.81
CA ALA A 116 -6.17 9.21 2.00
C ALA A 116 -5.99 10.40 2.94
N ARG A 117 -7.04 10.62 3.74
CA ARG A 117 -7.06 11.50 4.91
C ARG A 117 -7.47 10.69 6.14
N GLU A 118 -6.91 11.05 7.28
CA GLU A 118 -7.26 10.47 8.57
C GLU A 118 -8.43 11.27 9.17
N ALA A 119 -9.54 10.58 9.46
CA ALA A 119 -10.69 11.16 10.15
C ALA A 119 -10.47 11.09 11.68
N PRO A 120 -10.62 12.21 12.41
CA PRO A 120 -10.47 12.23 13.85
C PRO A 120 -11.44 11.28 14.57
N GLY A 121 -10.93 10.55 15.57
CA GLY A 121 -11.76 9.69 16.43
C GLY A 121 -12.22 8.37 15.81
N VAL A 122 -11.85 8.08 14.56
CA VAL A 122 -12.19 6.81 13.89
C VAL A 122 -11.05 5.80 14.03
N GLN A 123 -11.34 4.63 14.60
CA GLN A 123 -10.36 3.56 14.79
C GLN A 123 -10.29 2.57 13.62
N GLU A 124 -11.46 2.19 13.10
CA GLU A 124 -11.56 1.27 11.97
C GLU A 124 -10.82 1.83 10.75
N ASN A 125 -10.19 0.95 9.97
CA ASN A 125 -9.38 1.30 8.79
C ASN A 125 -8.25 2.29 9.12
N ALA A 126 -7.74 2.26 10.36
CA ALA A 126 -6.83 3.25 10.94
C ALA A 126 -7.34 4.70 10.94
N GLY A 127 -8.63 4.90 10.72
CA GLY A 127 -9.27 6.20 10.49
C GLY A 127 -9.10 6.73 9.07
N LEU A 128 -8.53 5.96 8.14
CA LEU A 128 -8.27 6.42 6.78
C LEU A 128 -9.49 6.31 5.87
N TYR A 129 -9.74 7.37 5.10
CA TYR A 129 -10.67 7.41 3.98
C TYR A 129 -9.88 7.64 2.71
N PHE A 130 -10.07 6.78 1.71
CA PHE A 130 -9.31 6.78 0.46
C PHE A 130 -10.14 7.32 -0.71
N THR A 131 -9.50 8.04 -1.62
CA THR A 131 -10.10 8.49 -2.87
C THR A 131 -10.31 7.31 -3.81
N ALA A 132 -11.11 7.54 -4.86
CA ALA A 132 -11.08 6.66 -6.03
C ALA A 132 -9.62 6.55 -6.56
N PRO A 133 -9.15 5.34 -6.91
CA PRO A 133 -7.78 5.15 -7.35
C PRO A 133 -7.57 5.67 -8.77
N LYS A 134 -6.38 6.18 -9.05
CA LYS A 134 -5.94 6.66 -10.35
C LYS A 134 -4.75 5.83 -10.83
N VAL A 135 -4.63 5.57 -12.13
CA VAL A 135 -3.44 4.91 -12.69
C VAL A 135 -2.26 5.87 -12.63
N ILE A 136 -1.14 5.45 -12.05
CA ILE A 136 0.07 6.29 -11.93
C ILE A 136 1.20 5.81 -12.84
N LEU A 137 1.30 4.51 -13.09
CA LEU A 137 2.27 3.92 -14.01
C LEU A 137 1.59 2.80 -14.78
N TYR A 138 1.86 2.73 -16.07
CA TYR A 138 1.30 1.72 -16.95
C TYR A 138 2.29 1.41 -18.06
N ASN A 139 2.60 0.14 -18.25
CA ASN A 139 3.52 -0.29 -19.31
C ASN A 139 2.79 -0.77 -20.58
N ASP A 140 1.45 -0.68 -20.66
CA ASP A 140 0.65 -1.16 -21.81
C ASP A 140 0.94 -2.64 -22.17
N ARG A 141 1.38 -3.43 -21.18
CA ARG A 141 1.95 -4.79 -21.40
C ARG A 141 3.03 -4.83 -22.49
N LYS A 142 3.66 -3.70 -22.81
CA LYS A 142 4.82 -3.60 -23.70
C LYS A 142 6.06 -3.83 -22.86
N PRO A 143 6.79 -4.93 -23.09
CA PRO A 143 7.97 -5.20 -22.30
C PRO A 143 9.07 -4.17 -22.60
N ASP A 144 9.72 -3.65 -21.57
CA ASP A 144 10.76 -2.61 -21.70
C ASP A 144 12.10 -3.07 -21.10
N GLY A 145 13.19 -2.41 -21.48
CA GLY A 145 14.55 -2.67 -21.02
C GLY A 145 15.17 -3.97 -21.58
N PRO A 146 16.43 -4.28 -21.20
CA PRO A 146 17.16 -5.44 -21.71
C PRO A 146 16.55 -6.78 -21.26
N PHE A 147 15.71 -6.76 -20.23
CA PHE A 147 15.03 -7.96 -19.70
C PHE A 147 13.62 -8.14 -20.24
N LYS A 148 13.11 -7.19 -21.04
CA LYS A 148 11.79 -7.25 -21.68
C LYS A 148 10.70 -7.68 -20.69
N ASP A 149 10.53 -6.91 -19.62
CA ASP A 149 9.54 -7.17 -18.56
C ASP A 149 8.44 -6.10 -18.57
N THR A 150 7.22 -6.48 -18.23
CA THR A 150 6.06 -5.56 -18.16
C THR A 150 5.69 -5.20 -16.73
N GLU A 151 6.22 -5.91 -15.74
CA GLU A 151 5.86 -5.73 -14.34
C GLU A 151 6.38 -4.42 -13.75
N ILE A 152 5.56 -3.81 -12.89
CA ILE A 152 5.93 -2.68 -12.04
C ILE A 152 6.09 -3.22 -10.62
N CYS A 153 7.33 -3.33 -10.15
CA CYS A 153 7.67 -3.93 -8.87
C CYS A 153 8.36 -2.95 -7.93
N TYR A 154 8.25 -3.23 -6.63
CA TYR A 154 8.92 -2.50 -5.54
C TYR A 154 8.83 -0.98 -5.68
N PRO A 155 7.62 -0.41 -5.87
CA PRO A 155 7.47 1.02 -5.93
C PRO A 155 7.78 1.64 -4.56
N GLN A 156 8.16 2.91 -4.56
CA GLN A 156 8.16 3.77 -3.38
C GLN A 156 7.73 5.18 -3.78
N PHE A 157 7.04 5.86 -2.87
CA PHE A 157 6.60 7.23 -3.05
C PHE A 157 7.39 8.16 -2.13
N TYR A 158 7.83 9.30 -2.66
CA TYR A 158 8.61 10.25 -1.90
C TYR A 158 8.16 11.68 -2.18
N GLU A 159 8.12 12.49 -1.13
CA GLU A 159 8.03 13.93 -1.22
C GLU A 159 9.45 14.52 -1.08
N PHE A 160 9.89 15.28 -2.07
CA PHE A 160 11.21 15.91 -2.08
C PHE A 160 11.11 17.34 -2.61
N GLY A 161 11.56 18.30 -1.80
CA GLY A 161 11.35 19.72 -2.09
C GLY A 161 9.87 20.08 -2.08
N ASP A 162 9.39 20.63 -3.19
CA ASP A 162 8.02 21.02 -3.50
C ASP A 162 7.30 20.02 -4.43
N ALA A 163 7.92 18.86 -4.69
CA ALA A 163 7.45 17.88 -5.66
C ALA A 163 7.34 16.48 -5.05
N CYS A 164 6.49 15.67 -5.66
CA CYS A 164 6.35 14.25 -5.36
C CYS A 164 6.95 13.41 -6.48
N TYR A 165 7.48 12.25 -6.11
CA TYR A 165 8.13 11.31 -7.01
C TYR A 165 7.69 9.88 -6.70
N VAL A 166 7.57 9.08 -7.76
CA VAL A 166 7.41 7.63 -7.65
C VAL A 166 8.67 6.97 -8.21
N ALA A 167 9.35 6.19 -7.37
CA ALA A 167 10.39 5.28 -7.82
C ALA A 167 9.78 3.88 -8.00
N TYR A 168 10.21 3.14 -9.01
CA TYR A 168 9.77 1.77 -9.22
C TYR A 168 10.79 0.98 -10.02
N ALA A 169 10.68 -0.33 -9.99
CA ALA A 169 11.57 -1.22 -10.71
C ALA A 169 10.80 -2.03 -11.76
N ASN A 170 11.34 -2.10 -12.98
CA ASN A 170 10.98 -3.13 -13.95
C ASN A 170 11.92 -4.32 -13.71
N LYS A 171 11.50 -5.26 -12.86
CA LYS A 171 12.35 -6.34 -12.31
C LYS A 171 13.56 -5.83 -11.49
N THR A 172 14.45 -6.71 -11.05
CA THR A 172 15.62 -6.43 -10.19
C THR A 172 16.80 -5.72 -10.90
N SER A 173 16.56 -5.04 -12.01
CA SER A 173 17.64 -4.60 -12.91
C SER A 173 17.68 -3.11 -13.22
N GLN A 174 16.54 -2.42 -13.11
CA GLN A 174 16.42 -1.00 -13.41
C GLN A 174 15.52 -0.35 -12.37
N ILE A 175 15.91 0.82 -11.90
CA ILE A 175 15.07 1.69 -11.07
C ILE A 175 14.77 2.94 -11.89
N ARG A 176 13.49 3.27 -12.02
CA ARG A 176 12.99 4.47 -12.66
C ARG A 176 12.44 5.40 -11.59
N ILE A 177 12.55 6.71 -11.82
CA ILE A 177 12.01 7.74 -10.93
C ILE A 177 11.27 8.75 -11.79
N ASN A 178 9.96 8.88 -11.57
CA ASN A 178 9.11 9.82 -12.29
C ASN A 178 8.58 10.88 -11.32
N LYS A 179 8.59 12.15 -11.74
CA LYS A 179 7.85 13.21 -11.03
C LYS A 179 6.36 12.93 -11.17
N VAL A 180 5.63 13.01 -10.06
CA VAL A 180 4.19 12.73 -10.01
C VAL A 180 3.41 14.02 -10.26
N PRO A 181 2.51 14.06 -11.25
CA PRO A 181 1.60 15.18 -11.46
C PRO A 181 0.67 15.38 -10.24
N PRO A 182 0.49 16.61 -9.72
CA PRO A 182 -0.32 16.88 -8.53
C PRO A 182 -1.76 16.37 -8.61
N GLU A 183 -2.36 16.38 -9.80
CA GLU A 183 -3.72 15.89 -10.08
C GLU A 183 -3.88 14.37 -9.93
N LEU A 184 -2.79 13.60 -9.89
CA LEU A 184 -2.85 12.17 -9.58
C LEU A 184 -2.93 11.92 -8.07
N ILE A 185 -2.62 12.93 -7.25
CA ILE A 185 -2.54 12.82 -5.80
C ILE A 185 -3.42 13.85 -5.07
N ASP A 186 -4.39 14.47 -5.75
CA ASP A 186 -5.43 15.25 -5.07
C ASP A 186 -6.31 14.37 -4.17
N ASP A 187 -6.88 15.00 -3.13
CA ASP A 187 -7.76 14.40 -2.13
C ASP A 187 -9.22 14.85 -2.29
N VAL A 188 -9.61 15.22 -3.52
CA VAL A 188 -10.96 15.72 -3.80
C VAL A 188 -11.99 14.65 -3.46
N GLY A 189 -13.00 15.04 -2.67
CA GLY A 189 -14.10 14.16 -2.27
C GLY A 189 -13.89 13.40 -0.96
N LEU A 190 -12.74 13.55 -0.30
CA LEU A 190 -12.55 13.03 1.06
C LEU A 190 -13.25 13.91 2.10
N PRO A 191 -13.76 13.31 3.20
CA PRO A 191 -14.21 14.08 4.34
C PRO A 191 -13.01 14.83 4.95
N ILE A 192 -13.18 16.14 5.20
CA ILE A 192 -12.21 16.98 5.92
C ILE A 192 -12.43 16.81 7.42
#